data_AF-A0A2G3K9Q4-F1
#
_entry.id   AF-A0A2G3K9Q4-F1
#
_cell.length_a   1.000
_cell.length_b   1.000
_cell.length_c   1.000
_cell.angle_alpha   90.00
_cell.angle_beta   90.00
_cell.angle_gamma   90.00
#
_symmetry.space_group_name_H-M   'P 1'
#
loop_
_entity.id
_entity.type
_entity.pdbx_description
1 polymer ?
#
loop_
_entity_poly.entity_id
_entity_poly.type
_entity_poly.pdbx_seq_one_letter_code
_entity_poly.pdbx_strand_id
1 'polypeptide(L)'
;MPASAQLTLEATPQVRCPAGQACDNNPDYRALIWQSGGAEVFLSFSGNLSANDREPAKLNQHFKYADIYMPQSDGRVLAIHAAPDAKAEAQLHFLPSPAGRLHAQLLVKRHRLQSDGNSNDATCRTDDMQGVCRRETTINTPLTLDLNLAWPVQ
;
A
#
# COMPACT_ATOMS: atom_id res chain seq x y z
N MET A 1 14.68 5.08 19.07
CA MET A 1 13.62 4.09 18.79
C MET A 1 12.94 4.52 17.49
N PRO A 2 12.71 3.63 16.51
CA PRO A 2 11.95 4.01 15.32
C PRO A 2 10.56 4.51 15.76
N ALA A 3 10.04 5.52 15.08
CA ALA A 3 8.67 5.97 15.32
C ALA A 3 7.71 4.85 14.88
N SER A 4 6.85 4.42 15.79
CA SER A 4 5.73 3.52 15.49
C SER A 4 4.48 4.35 15.25
N ALA A 5 3.87 4.18 14.09
CA ALA A 5 2.58 4.77 13.75
C ALA A 5 1.55 3.65 13.54
N GLN A 6 0.27 3.97 13.75
CA GLN A 6 -0.83 3.05 13.47
C GLN A 6 -1.77 3.68 12.46
N LEU A 7 -2.13 2.93 11.42
CA LEU A 7 -3.14 3.29 10.43
C LEU A 7 -4.31 2.32 10.52
N THR A 8 -5.49 2.85 10.86
CA THR A 8 -6.73 2.08 10.91
C THR A 8 -7.69 2.57 9.83
N LEU A 9 -8.06 1.69 8.89
CA LEU A 9 -9.03 1.99 7.85
C LEU A 9 -10.23 1.03 7.97
N GLU A 10 -11.40 1.60 8.28
CA GLU A 10 -12.67 0.87 8.40
C GLU A 10 -13.40 0.69 7.06
N ALA A 11 -12.91 1.32 5.99
CA ALA A 11 -13.52 1.24 4.67
C ALA A 11 -13.48 -0.20 4.14
N THR A 12 -14.61 -0.70 3.63
CA THR A 12 -14.63 -1.96 2.88
C THR A 12 -13.77 -1.80 1.64
N PRO A 13 -12.75 -2.64 1.43
CA PRO A 13 -11.88 -2.44 0.31
C PRO A 13 -12.55 -2.83 -0.99
N GLN A 14 -12.13 -2.15 -2.05
CA GLN A 14 -12.58 -2.43 -3.40
C GLN A 14 -11.49 -3.15 -4.18
N VAL A 15 -11.90 -4.06 -5.06
CA VAL A 15 -10.98 -4.65 -6.03
C VAL A 15 -10.77 -3.64 -7.15
N ARG A 16 -9.51 -3.30 -7.45
CA ARG A 16 -9.17 -2.44 -8.60
C ARG A 16 -8.05 -3.06 -9.42
N CYS A 17 -8.08 -2.76 -10.70
CA CYS A 17 -7.11 -3.22 -11.70
C CYS A 17 -6.65 -2.03 -12.55
N PRO A 18 -5.50 -2.13 -13.24
CA PRO A 18 -4.98 -1.06 -14.08
C PRO A 18 -6.00 -0.64 -15.14
N ALA A 19 -5.99 0.64 -15.49
CA ALA A 19 -6.85 1.18 -16.54
C ALA A 19 -6.65 0.39 -17.86
N GLY A 20 -7.75 -0.02 -18.49
CA GLY A 20 -7.73 -0.81 -19.72
C GLY A 20 -7.44 -2.31 -19.54
N GLN A 21 -7.29 -2.80 -18.31
CA GLN A 21 -7.16 -4.23 -18.02
C GLN A 21 -8.36 -4.75 -17.23
N ALA A 22 -8.90 -5.89 -17.66
CA ALA A 22 -9.95 -6.58 -16.92
C ALA A 22 -9.34 -7.34 -15.72
N CYS A 23 -10.06 -7.34 -14.60
CA CYS A 23 -9.59 -7.90 -13.32
C CYS A 23 -9.47 -9.43 -13.29
N ASP A 24 -10.02 -10.10 -14.29
CA ASP A 24 -10.00 -11.55 -14.49
C ASP A 24 -8.81 -12.02 -15.34
N ASN A 25 -8.21 -11.13 -16.13
CA ASN A 25 -7.20 -11.49 -17.13
C ASN A 25 -5.78 -11.64 -16.57
N ASN A 26 -5.46 -11.04 -15.42
CA ASN A 26 -4.17 -11.24 -14.77
C ASN A 26 -4.22 -10.92 -13.26
N PRO A 27 -4.18 -11.93 -12.37
CA PRO A 27 -4.36 -11.73 -10.94
C PRO A 27 -3.24 -10.90 -10.28
N ASP A 28 -2.07 -10.80 -10.91
CA ASP A 28 -0.93 -10.06 -10.34
C ASP A 28 -1.16 -8.55 -10.27
N TYR A 29 -2.09 -8.01 -11.08
CA TYR A 29 -2.44 -6.58 -11.08
C TYR A 29 -3.70 -6.25 -10.27
N ARG A 30 -4.27 -7.24 -9.59
CA ARG A 30 -5.47 -7.07 -8.77
C ARG A 30 -5.07 -6.66 -7.36
N ALA A 31 -5.46 -5.45 -6.96
CA ALA A 31 -5.24 -4.97 -5.60
C ALA A 31 -6.57 -4.81 -4.85
N LEU A 32 -6.55 -5.15 -3.55
CA LEU A 32 -7.52 -4.67 -2.59
C LEU A 32 -7.12 -3.26 -2.17
N ILE A 33 -8.06 -2.31 -2.24
CA ILE A 33 -7.81 -0.91 -1.92
C ILE A 33 -8.69 -0.46 -0.77
N TRP A 34 -8.05 0.03 0.30
CA TRP A 34 -8.69 0.75 1.39
C TRP A 34 -8.45 2.24 1.22
N GLN A 35 -9.49 3.07 1.29
CA GLN A 35 -9.38 4.52 1.23
C GLN A 35 -10.19 5.15 2.36
N SER A 36 -9.58 6.01 3.18
CA SER A 36 -10.28 6.82 4.17
C SER A 36 -9.44 8.03 4.56
N GLY A 37 -10.08 9.20 4.70
CA GLY A 37 -9.40 10.42 5.16
C GLY A 37 -8.20 10.85 4.29
N GLY A 38 -8.24 10.53 2.99
CA GLY A 38 -7.13 10.79 2.05
C GLY A 38 -5.97 9.78 2.13
N ALA A 39 -5.97 8.86 3.09
CA ALA A 39 -5.04 7.74 3.10
C ALA A 39 -5.53 6.62 2.19
N GLU A 40 -4.61 5.97 1.49
CA GLU A 40 -4.87 4.87 0.57
C GLU A 40 -3.92 3.72 0.85
N VAL A 41 -4.44 2.50 0.93
CA VAL A 41 -3.63 1.28 1.08
C VAL A 41 -4.04 0.31 -0.01
N PHE A 42 -3.06 -0.16 -0.77
CA PHE A 42 -3.20 -1.14 -1.83
C PHE A 42 -2.49 -2.41 -1.38
N LEU A 43 -3.17 -3.57 -1.40
CA LEU A 43 -2.54 -4.88 -1.19
C LEU A 43 -2.83 -5.77 -2.40
N SER A 44 -1.76 -6.22 -3.06
CA SER A 44 -1.83 -7.16 -4.18
C SER A 44 -1.52 -8.59 -3.73
N PHE A 45 -2.34 -9.53 -4.20
CA PHE A 45 -2.21 -10.95 -3.92
C PHE A 45 -2.37 -11.77 -5.21
N SER A 46 -1.57 -12.82 -5.36
CA SER A 46 -1.78 -13.82 -6.40
C SER A 46 -3.04 -14.64 -6.14
N GLY A 47 -3.88 -14.73 -7.17
CA GLY A 47 -5.09 -15.55 -7.17
C GLY A 47 -6.28 -14.88 -6.48
N ASN A 48 -7.31 -15.69 -6.20
CA ASN A 48 -8.50 -15.24 -5.48
C ASN A 48 -8.39 -15.64 -4.02
N LEU A 49 -8.28 -14.65 -3.12
CA LEU A 49 -8.40 -14.89 -1.68
C LEU A 49 -9.88 -15.03 -1.30
N SER A 50 -10.20 -16.07 -0.54
CA SER A 50 -11.52 -16.28 0.05
C SER A 50 -11.63 -15.66 1.45
N ALA A 51 -12.84 -15.69 2.03
CA ALA A 51 -13.06 -15.20 3.40
C ALA A 51 -12.26 -15.96 4.47
N ASN A 52 -11.91 -17.20 4.14
CA ASN A 52 -11.21 -18.09 5.04
C ASN A 52 -9.69 -18.01 4.88
N ASP A 53 -9.18 -17.23 3.91
CA ASP A 53 -7.74 -17.07 3.66
C ASP A 53 -7.11 -15.90 4.45
N ARG A 54 -7.61 -15.67 5.67
CA ARG A 54 -7.11 -14.62 6.59
C ARG A 54 -5.90 -15.03 7.41
N GLU A 55 -5.52 -16.29 7.33
CA GLU A 55 -4.34 -16.79 8.05
C GLU A 55 -3.08 -16.09 7.54
N PRO A 56 -2.23 -15.54 8.43
CA PRO A 56 -1.00 -14.86 8.01
C PRO A 56 -0.12 -15.67 7.06
N ALA A 57 -0.05 -16.99 7.27
CA ALA A 57 0.72 -17.88 6.40
C ALA A 57 0.18 -17.88 4.96
N LYS A 58 -1.14 -17.96 4.78
CA LYS A 58 -1.78 -17.90 3.45
C LYS A 58 -1.61 -16.52 2.83
N LEU A 59 -1.88 -15.46 3.57
CA LEU A 59 -1.69 -14.09 3.07
C LEU A 59 -0.25 -13.86 2.60
N ASN A 60 0.75 -14.30 3.38
CA ASN A 60 2.16 -14.21 3.00
C ASN A 60 2.50 -15.02 1.73
N GLN A 61 1.93 -16.22 1.56
CA GLN A 61 2.17 -17.06 0.37
C GLN A 61 1.67 -16.40 -0.92
N HIS A 62 0.57 -15.66 -0.83
CA HIS A 62 -0.06 -15.02 -1.98
C HIS A 62 0.37 -13.56 -2.17
N PHE A 63 0.97 -12.92 -1.17
CA PHE A 63 1.33 -11.51 -1.22
C PHE A 63 2.35 -11.18 -2.30
N LYS A 64 2.10 -10.10 -3.04
CA LYS A 64 2.97 -9.59 -4.10
C LYS A 64 3.59 -8.26 -3.75
N TYR A 65 2.77 -7.28 -3.47
CA TYR A 65 3.23 -5.95 -3.10
C TYR A 65 2.14 -5.18 -2.38
N ALA A 66 2.55 -4.09 -1.73
CA ALA A 66 1.68 -3.10 -1.15
C ALA A 66 2.16 -1.71 -1.51
N ASP A 67 1.21 -0.80 -1.76
CA ASP A 67 1.47 0.63 -1.88
C ASP A 67 0.63 1.36 -0.84
N ILE A 68 1.24 2.27 -0.10
CA ILE A 68 0.57 3.03 0.96
C ILE A 68 0.84 4.51 0.74
N TYR A 69 -0.24 5.28 0.72
CA TYR A 69 -0.22 6.73 0.55
C TYR A 69 -0.88 7.37 1.76
N MET A 70 -0.18 8.28 2.43
CA MET A 70 -0.69 8.98 3.61
C MET A 70 -0.47 10.48 3.48
N PRO A 71 -1.54 11.31 3.53
CA PRO A 71 -1.39 12.76 3.49
C PRO A 71 -0.63 13.24 4.74
N GLN A 72 0.26 14.20 4.53
CA GLN A 72 1.05 14.85 5.58
C GLN A 72 0.50 16.25 5.86
N SER A 73 0.75 16.77 7.06
CA SER A 73 0.26 18.10 7.48
C SER A 73 0.84 19.27 6.67
N ASP A 74 1.95 19.04 5.96
CA ASP A 74 2.61 20.00 5.09
C ASP A 74 2.15 19.94 3.62
N GLY A 75 1.10 19.18 3.33
CA GLY A 75 0.51 19.04 2.01
C GLY A 75 1.21 18.03 1.09
N ARG A 76 2.25 17.34 1.57
CA ARG A 76 2.89 16.23 0.85
C ARG A 76 2.14 14.92 1.09
N VAL A 77 2.43 13.92 0.26
CA VAL A 77 1.93 12.54 0.42
C VAL A 77 3.12 11.64 0.73
N LEU A 78 3.08 10.98 1.89
CA LEU A 78 4.01 9.91 2.18
C LEU A 78 3.62 8.69 1.35
N ALA A 79 4.55 8.16 0.56
CA ALA A 79 4.39 6.98 -0.27
C ALA A 79 5.38 5.89 0.19
N ILE A 80 4.87 4.68 0.43
CA ILE A 80 5.66 3.49 0.77
C ILE A 80 5.28 2.36 -0.18
N HIS A 81 6.28 1.80 -0.85
CA HIS A 81 6.17 0.55 -1.59
C HIS A 81 6.77 -0.62 -0.80
N ALA A 82 5.96 -1.62 -0.49
CA ALA A 82 6.40 -2.86 0.15
C ALA A 82 6.29 -4.04 -0.82
N ALA A 83 7.31 -4.90 -0.84
CA ALA A 83 7.32 -6.14 -1.61
C ALA A 83 8.15 -7.19 -0.85
N PRO A 84 8.01 -8.50 -1.15
CA PRO A 84 8.76 -9.54 -0.46
C PRO A 84 10.26 -9.55 -0.83
N ASP A 85 10.67 -8.79 -1.85
CA ASP A 85 12.07 -8.70 -2.25
C ASP A 85 12.90 -7.72 -1.40
N ALA A 86 14.22 -7.84 -1.50
CA ALA A 86 15.16 -7.02 -0.74
C ALA A 86 15.29 -5.57 -1.25
N LYS A 87 14.77 -5.25 -2.45
CA LYS A 87 14.85 -3.93 -3.09
C LYS A 87 13.69 -3.01 -2.66
N ALA A 88 12.61 -3.60 -2.12
CA ALA A 88 11.47 -2.90 -1.59
C ALA A 88 11.83 -1.85 -0.53
N GLU A 89 11.01 -0.80 -0.43
CA GLU A 89 11.18 0.28 0.54
C GLU A 89 10.79 -0.18 1.95
N ALA A 90 9.87 -1.15 2.02
CA ALA A 90 9.42 -1.78 3.24
C ALA A 90 9.20 -3.29 3.08
N GLN A 91 9.22 -4.00 4.20
CA GLN A 91 8.71 -5.38 4.31
C GLN A 91 7.36 -5.35 5.03
N LEU A 92 6.44 -6.21 4.58
CA LEU A 92 5.12 -6.33 5.16
C LEU A 92 4.99 -7.71 5.83
N HIS A 93 4.57 -7.72 7.09
CA HIS A 93 4.34 -8.93 7.87
C HIS A 93 2.87 -9.00 8.27
N PHE A 94 2.14 -9.99 7.75
CA PHE A 94 0.78 -10.24 8.25
C PHE A 94 0.81 -10.80 9.67
N LEU A 95 -0.10 -10.33 10.49
CA LEU A 95 -0.23 -10.69 11.90
C LEU A 95 -1.62 -11.33 12.15
N PRO A 96 -1.75 -12.15 13.21
CA PRO A 96 -3.06 -12.60 13.66
C PRO A 96 -4.01 -11.42 13.87
N SER A 97 -5.25 -11.57 13.44
CA SER A 97 -6.27 -10.50 13.47
C SER A 97 -7.63 -11.05 13.89
N PRO A 98 -8.48 -10.22 14.54
CA PRO A 98 -9.87 -10.56 14.82
C PRO A 98 -10.67 -10.86 13.55
N ALA A 99 -11.84 -11.47 13.71
CA ALA A 99 -12.73 -11.68 12.58
C ALA A 99 -13.13 -10.35 11.90
N GLY A 100 -13.25 -10.35 10.57
CA GLY A 100 -13.54 -9.14 9.79
C GLY A 100 -12.38 -8.15 9.65
N ARG A 101 -11.17 -8.48 10.13
CA ARG A 101 -9.99 -7.61 10.08
C ARG A 101 -8.84 -8.28 9.33
N LEU A 102 -7.97 -7.46 8.79
CA LEU A 102 -6.59 -7.80 8.43
C LEU A 102 -5.66 -6.94 9.28
N HIS A 103 -4.68 -7.58 9.90
CA HIS A 103 -3.63 -6.89 10.64
C HIS A 103 -2.29 -7.20 9.97
N ALA A 104 -1.50 -6.16 9.72
CA ALA A 104 -0.15 -6.29 9.20
C ALA A 104 0.75 -5.23 9.79
N GLN A 105 2.04 -5.52 9.87
CA GLN A 105 3.07 -4.56 10.25
C GLN A 105 4.00 -4.31 9.08
N LEU A 106 4.19 -3.04 8.73
CA LEU A 106 5.22 -2.62 7.81
C LEU A 106 6.48 -2.20 8.55
N LEU A 107 7.60 -2.79 8.13
CA LEU A 107 8.94 -2.43 8.54
C LEU A 107 9.58 -1.64 7.40
N VAL A 108 9.52 -0.32 7.51
CA VAL A 108 9.90 0.62 6.46
C VAL A 108 11.36 0.99 6.63
N LYS A 109 12.19 0.69 5.62
CA LYS A 109 13.62 1.02 5.60
C LYS A 109 13.86 2.41 5.01
N ARG A 110 13.05 2.77 4.02
CA ARG A 110 12.99 4.08 3.37
C ARG A 110 11.56 4.36 2.93
N HIS A 111 11.21 5.62 2.72
CA HIS A 111 9.92 6.02 2.16
C HIS A 111 10.10 7.27 1.29
N ARG A 112 9.08 7.60 0.51
CA ARG A 112 9.08 8.79 -0.34
C ARG A 112 8.08 9.81 0.20
N LEU A 113 8.43 11.09 0.09
CA LEU A 113 7.48 12.19 0.20
C LEU A 113 7.24 12.75 -1.20
N GLN A 114 6.00 12.64 -1.66
CA GLN A 114 5.53 13.08 -2.96
C GLN A 114 4.82 14.42 -2.83
N SER A 115 5.01 15.27 -3.83
CA SER A 115 4.29 16.54 -3.99
C SER A 115 4.05 16.80 -5.46
N ASP A 116 3.05 17.61 -5.78
CA ASP A 116 2.83 18.05 -7.15
C ASP A 116 4.03 18.87 -7.61
N GLY A 117 4.61 18.46 -8.74
CA GLY A 117 5.68 19.14 -9.41
C GLY A 117 5.16 19.96 -10.58
N ASN A 118 5.99 20.89 -11.05
CA ASN A 118 5.78 21.52 -12.33
C ASN A 118 6.38 20.63 -13.44
N SER A 119 5.66 20.39 -14.53
CA SER A 119 6.08 19.50 -15.63
C SER A 119 7.41 19.90 -16.28
N ASN A 120 7.84 21.15 -16.09
CA ASN A 120 9.07 21.71 -16.65
C ASN A 120 10.32 21.53 -15.74
N ASP A 121 10.18 20.87 -14.58
CA ASP A 121 11.30 20.63 -13.67
C ASP A 121 12.07 19.35 -14.06
N ALA A 122 13.40 19.40 -14.08
CA ALA A 122 14.26 18.25 -14.37
C ALA A 122 14.12 17.11 -13.35
N THR A 123 13.60 17.40 -12.16
CA THR A 123 13.32 16.40 -11.12
C THR A 123 11.91 15.80 -11.17
N CYS A 124 11.09 16.25 -12.13
CA CYS A 124 9.73 15.76 -12.34
C CYS A 124 9.71 14.33 -12.92
N ARG A 125 8.96 13.44 -12.28
CA ARG A 125 8.51 12.18 -12.91
C ARG A 125 7.01 12.26 -13.13
N THR A 126 6.57 12.08 -14.37
CA THR A 126 5.16 11.93 -14.68
C THR A 126 4.70 10.59 -14.16
N ASP A 127 3.69 10.58 -13.29
CA ASP A 127 3.02 9.35 -12.89
C ASP A 127 2.16 8.86 -14.05
N ASP A 128 2.51 7.73 -14.64
CA ASP A 128 1.84 7.19 -15.83
C ASP A 128 0.37 6.80 -15.56
N MET A 129 -0.04 6.65 -14.29
CA MET A 129 -1.42 6.31 -13.91
C MET A 129 -2.30 7.55 -13.75
N GLN A 130 -1.74 8.69 -13.34
CA GLN A 130 -2.49 9.91 -13.04
C GLN A 130 -2.25 11.07 -14.03
N GLY A 131 -1.18 11.02 -14.84
CA GLY A 131 -0.82 12.10 -15.76
C GLY A 131 -0.35 13.38 -15.05
N VAL A 132 0.00 13.29 -13.77
CA VAL A 132 0.45 14.42 -12.94
C VAL A 132 1.95 14.32 -12.73
N CYS A 133 2.63 15.47 -12.82
CA CYS A 133 4.04 15.59 -12.46
C CYS A 133 4.20 15.45 -10.94
N ARG A 134 4.99 14.48 -10.47
CA ARG A 134 5.30 14.33 -9.05
C ARG A 134 6.79 14.61 -8.80
N ARG A 135 7.08 15.39 -7.76
CA ARG A 135 8.41 15.50 -7.15
C ARG A 135 8.48 14.54 -5.97
N GLU A 136 9.52 13.72 -5.94
CA GLU A 136 9.73 12.73 -4.89
C GLU A 136 11.00 13.04 -4.09
N THR A 137 10.91 13.00 -2.76
CA THR A 137 12.07 13.04 -1.87
C THR A 137 12.16 11.74 -1.09
N THR A 138 13.26 11.01 -1.23
CA THR A 138 13.50 9.78 -0.48
C THR A 138 14.01 10.10 0.93
N ILE A 139 13.35 9.52 1.93
CA ILE A 139 13.71 9.60 3.34
C ILE A 139 14.17 8.22 3.81
N ASN A 140 15.38 8.14 4.36
CA ASN A 140 16.01 6.88 4.79
C ASN A 140 15.87 6.62 6.30
N THR A 141 15.03 7.40 7.00
CA THR A 141 14.75 7.18 8.41
C THR A 141 13.78 6.00 8.54
N PRO A 142 14.16 4.92 9.26
CA PRO A 142 13.28 3.77 9.43
C PRO A 142 12.04 4.12 10.25
N LEU A 143 10.91 3.52 9.90
CA LEU A 143 9.67 3.60 10.67
C LEU A 143 8.94 2.27 10.66
N THR A 144 8.09 2.09 11.67
CA THR A 144 7.16 0.96 11.74
C THR A 144 5.73 1.48 11.60
N LEU A 145 4.94 0.85 10.74
CA LEU A 145 3.54 1.19 10.54
C LEU A 145 2.67 -0.05 10.77
N ASP A 146 1.84 -0.01 11.80
CA ASP A 146 0.84 -1.04 12.04
C ASP A 146 -0.43 -0.73 11.23
N LEU A 147 -0.76 -1.62 10.30
CA LEU A 147 -1.95 -1.56 9.47
C LEU A 147 -3.04 -2.41 10.09
N ASN A 148 -4.12 -1.76 10.47
CA ASN A 148 -5.36 -2.43 10.82
C ASN A 148 -6.39 -2.08 9.75
N LEU A 149 -6.81 -3.06 8.94
CA LEU A 149 -7.73 -2.85 7.81
C LEU A 149 -8.99 -3.72 7.92
N ALA A 150 -10.14 -3.24 7.44
CA ALA A 150 -11.35 -4.06 7.32
C ALA A 150 -11.16 -5.17 6.26
N TRP A 151 -11.49 -6.42 6.55
CA TRP A 151 -11.36 -7.49 5.57
C TRP A 151 -12.64 -7.64 4.73
N PRO A 152 -12.57 -7.62 3.39
CA PRO A 152 -13.74 -7.46 2.51
C PRO A 152 -14.70 -8.65 2.46
N VAL A 153 -14.43 -9.72 3.22
CA VAL A 153 -15.04 -11.00 2.90
C VAL A 153 -15.94 -11.48 4.04
N GLN A 154 -17.24 -11.45 3.74
CA GLN A 154 -18.26 -12.30 4.35
C GLN A 154 -18.28 -13.64 3.62
#